data_AF-A0A920MAW0-F1
#
_entry.id   AF-A0A920MAW0-F1
#
_cell.length_a   1.000
_cell.length_b   1.000
_cell.length_c   1.000
_cell.angle_alpha   90.00
_cell.angle_beta   90.00
_cell.angle_gamma   90.00
#
_symmetry.space_group_name_H-M   'P 1'
#
loop_
_entity.id
_entity.type
_entity.pdbx_description
1 polymer ?
#
loop_
_entity_poly.entity_id
_entity_poly.type
_entity_poly.pdbx_seq_one_letter_code
_entity_poly.pdbx_strand_id
1 'polypeptide(L)'
;MQGLIDTHCHLDMLKAEIPEILSSAKEAGVEKVITISVDEKSQKRVLEMSRNWPNVFGTLGVHPHSASEYHPGISDQIPKCLFRTEAEGSG
;
A
#
# COMPACT_ATOMS: atom_id res chain seq x y z
N MET A 1 17.95 -12.92 -8.89
CA MET A 1 16.55 -13.38 -9.07
C MET A 1 15.69 -12.13 -9.15
N GLN A 2 14.72 -12.08 -10.06
CA GLN A 2 13.76 -10.98 -10.09
C GLN A 2 12.71 -11.26 -9.01
N GLY A 3 12.58 -10.37 -8.03
CA GLY A 3 11.59 -10.51 -6.95
C GLY A 3 10.16 -10.33 -7.44
N LEU A 4 9.23 -11.03 -6.80
CA LEU A 4 7.80 -10.90 -7.07
C LEU A 4 7.27 -9.59 -6.47
N ILE A 5 6.32 -8.98 -7.16
CA ILE A 5 5.56 -7.84 -6.65
C ILE A 5 4.14 -8.33 -6.42
N ASP A 6 3.69 -8.28 -5.17
CA ASP A 6 2.27 -8.42 -4.86
C ASP A 6 1.58 -7.12 -5.27
N THR A 7 0.75 -7.19 -6.30
CA THR A 7 0.10 -6.00 -6.88
C THR A 7 -1.22 -5.63 -6.20
N HIS A 8 -1.73 -6.47 -5.30
CA HIS A 8 -3.02 -6.25 -4.68
C HIS A 8 -3.13 -7.00 -3.34
N CYS A 9 -2.89 -6.29 -2.24
CA CYS A 9 -3.02 -6.82 -0.90
C CYS A 9 -3.80 -5.87 0.02
N HIS A 10 -4.47 -6.41 1.04
CA HIS A 10 -5.08 -5.64 2.12
C HIS A 10 -4.22 -5.76 3.38
N LEU A 11 -3.02 -5.19 3.33
CA LEU A 11 -2.05 -5.30 4.43
C LEU A 11 -2.61 -4.62 5.71
N ASP A 12 -3.47 -3.62 5.53
CA ASP A 12 -4.15 -2.87 6.58
C ASP A 12 -5.22 -3.67 7.35
N MET A 13 -5.67 -4.80 6.81
CA MET A 13 -6.68 -5.68 7.39
C MET A 13 -6.09 -6.91 8.11
N LEU A 14 -4.77 -7.12 8.02
CA LEU A 14 -4.11 -8.24 8.66
C LEU A 14 -4.01 -8.02 10.18
N LYS A 15 -4.16 -9.11 10.95
CA LYS A 15 -4.11 -9.09 12.42
C LYS A 15 -2.68 -9.22 12.97
N ALA A 16 -1.73 -9.61 12.13
CA ALA A 16 -0.34 -9.77 12.52
C ALA A 16 0.43 -8.45 12.37
N GLU A 17 1.56 -8.35 13.05
CA GLU A 17 2.43 -7.18 12.98
C GLU A 17 3.03 -7.06 11.57
N ILE A 18 2.96 -5.85 10.99
CA ILE A 18 3.45 -5.58 9.63
C ILE A 18 4.90 -6.02 9.39
N PRO A 19 5.87 -5.81 10.31
CA PRO A 19 7.23 -6.31 10.14
C PRO A 19 7.31 -7.83 9.92
N GLU A 20 6.49 -8.61 10.64
CA GLU A 20 6.47 -10.07 10.52
C GLU A 20 5.94 -10.51 9.15
N ILE A 21 4.84 -9.89 8.72
CA ILE A 21 4.23 -10.13 7.40
C ILE A 21 5.23 -9.82 6.28
N LEU A 22 5.92 -8.68 6.35
CA LEU A 22 6.91 -8.29 5.34
C LEU A 22 8.14 -9.21 5.34
N SER A 23 8.55 -9.72 6.51
CA SER A 23 9.61 -10.72 6.61
C SER A 23 9.21 -12.02 5.92
N SER A 24 8.03 -12.55 6.23
CA SER A 24 7.52 -13.77 5.58
C SER A 24 7.30 -13.59 4.08
N ALA A 25 6.82 -12.43 3.64
CA ALA A 25 6.68 -12.09 2.22
C ALA A 25 8.04 -12.14 1.51
N LYS A 26 9.08 -11.57 2.12
CA LYS A 26 10.44 -11.59 1.58
C LYS A 26 11.02 -13.00 1.50
N GLU A 27 10.81 -13.83 2.52
CA GLU A 27 11.22 -15.25 2.52
C GLU A 27 10.53 -16.05 1.39
N ALA A 28 9.29 -15.70 1.06
CA ALA A 28 8.54 -16.27 -0.06
C ALA A 28 8.92 -15.68 -1.43
N GLY A 29 9.86 -14.72 -1.49
CA GLY A 29 10.32 -14.08 -2.72
C GLY A 29 9.51 -12.85 -3.17
N VAL A 30 8.60 -12.35 -2.34
CA VAL A 30 7.87 -11.09 -2.57
C VAL A 30 8.70 -9.92 -2.06
N GLU A 31 9.24 -9.12 -2.97
CA GLU A 31 10.11 -7.99 -2.64
C GLU A 31 9.34 -6.69 -2.41
N LYS A 32 8.18 -6.53 -3.06
CA LYS A 32 7.35 -5.32 -2.97
C LYS A 32 5.88 -5.69 -2.85
N VAL A 33 5.13 -4.89 -2.09
CA VAL A 33 3.70 -5.08 -1.89
C VAL A 33 2.95 -3.79 -2.18
N ILE A 34 1.88 -3.88 -2.96
CA ILE A 34 0.93 -2.79 -3.19
C ILE A 34 -0.31 -3.06 -2.32
N THR A 35 -0.44 -2.29 -1.24
CA THR A 35 -1.62 -2.33 -0.38
C THR A 35 -2.68 -1.35 -0.86
N ILE A 36 -3.95 -1.72 -0.72
CA ILE A 36 -5.07 -0.91 -1.21
C ILE A 36 -5.95 -0.42 -0.07
N SER A 37 -6.46 0.81 -0.19
CA SER A 37 -7.46 1.35 0.74
C SER A 37 -8.87 1.24 0.17
N VAL A 38 -9.86 1.16 1.05
CA VAL A 38 -11.28 0.99 0.71
C VAL A 38 -12.17 2.09 1.29
N ASP A 39 -11.68 2.83 2.28
CA ASP A 39 -12.37 3.91 3.02
C ASP A 39 -11.35 4.93 3.60
N GLU A 40 -11.82 6.01 4.22
CA GLU A 40 -10.92 7.05 4.79
C GLU A 40 -9.99 6.50 5.89
N LYS A 41 -10.44 5.52 6.68
CA LYS A 41 -9.64 4.96 7.79
C LYS A 41 -8.49 4.11 7.25
N SER A 42 -8.77 3.25 6.28
CA SER A 42 -7.80 2.44 5.56
C SER A 42 -6.86 3.31 4.74
N GLN A 43 -7.32 4.44 4.16
CA GLN A 43 -6.43 5.40 3.49
C GLN A 43 -5.34 5.95 4.41
N LYS A 44 -5.70 6.38 5.63
CA LYS A 44 -4.72 6.87 6.62
C LYS A 44 -3.71 5.78 6.98
N ARG A 45 -4.19 4.56 7.18
CA ARG A 45 -3.36 3.40 7.55
C ARG A 45 -2.42 3.01 6.40
N VAL A 46 -2.94 2.92 5.17
CA VAL A 46 -2.16 2.65 3.95
C VAL A 46 -1.09 3.73 3.71
N LEU A 47 -1.43 5.00 3.91
CA LEU A 47 -0.49 6.10 3.77
C LEU A 47 0.65 6.00 4.81
N GLU A 48 0.31 5.73 6.07
CA GLU A 48 1.29 5.51 7.14
C GLU A 48 2.22 4.33 6.82
N MET A 49 1.65 3.21 6.36
CA MET A 49 2.41 2.01 6.00
C MET A 49 3.37 2.26 4.84
N SER A 50 2.92 2.97 3.80
CA SER A 50 3.77 3.33 2.65
C SER A 50 4.93 4.27 3.01
N ARG A 51 4.81 5.02 4.12
CA ARG A 51 5.87 5.90 4.63
C ARG A 51 6.85 5.15 5.53
N ASN A 52 6.36 4.22 6.33
CA ASN A 52 7.17 3.49 7.30
C ASN A 52 7.96 2.34 6.66
N TRP A 53 7.49 1.78 5.54
CA TRP A 53 8.05 0.58 4.92
C TRP A 53 8.40 0.85 3.44
N PRO A 54 9.69 0.94 3.06
CA PRO A 54 10.11 1.28 1.70
C PRO A 54 9.65 0.30 0.61
N ASN A 55 9.37 -0.94 1.00
CA ASN A 55 8.87 -2.01 0.13
C ASN A 55 7.33 -2.08 0.05
N VAL A 56 6.62 -1.17 0.73
CA VAL A 56 5.16 -1.09 0.71
C VAL A 56 4.72 0.15 -0.06
N PHE A 57 3.90 -0.07 -1.07
CA PHE A 57 3.26 0.95 -1.89
C PHE A 57 1.77 0.97 -1.57
N GLY A 58 1.13 2.13 -1.64
CA GLY A 58 -0.28 2.30 -1.33
C GLY A 58 -1.07 2.80 -2.52
N THR A 59 -2.24 2.21 -2.79
CA THR A 59 -3.27 2.86 -3.61
C THR A 59 -4.32 3.49 -2.70
N LEU A 60 -4.66 4.74 -3.00
CA LEU A 60 -5.64 5.51 -2.25
C LEU A 60 -6.90 5.64 -3.07
N GLY A 61 -8.00 5.11 -2.54
CA GLY A 61 -9.29 5.08 -3.23
C GLY A 61 -10.43 4.83 -2.25
N VAL A 62 -11.65 5.02 -2.74
CA VAL A 62 -12.87 4.68 -2.02
C VAL A 62 -13.52 3.53 -2.77
N HIS A 63 -13.79 2.43 -2.08
CA HIS A 63 -14.46 1.28 -2.68
C HIS A 63 -15.88 1.67 -3.09
N PRO A 64 -16.44 1.17 -4.22
CA PRO A 64 -17.78 1.57 -4.67
C PRO A 64 -18.89 1.41 -3.63
N HIS A 65 -18.77 0.43 -2.73
CA HIS A 65 -19.70 0.24 -1.62
C HIS A 65 -19.67 1.37 -0.57
N SER A 66 -18.56 2.09 -0.47
CA SER A 66 -18.37 3.26 0.42
C SER A 66 -18.44 4.58 -0.36
N ALA A 67 -18.89 4.57 -1.62
CA ALA A 67 -18.96 5.77 -2.46
C ALA A 67 -19.87 6.86 -1.86
N SER A 68 -20.87 6.48 -1.05
CA SER A 68 -21.73 7.44 -0.33
C SER A 68 -20.99 8.25 0.74
N GLU A 69 -19.80 7.80 1.17
CA GLU A 69 -18.95 8.48 2.15
C GLU A 69 -17.93 9.40 1.46
N TYR A 70 -17.88 9.41 0.12
CA TYR A 70 -16.94 10.23 -0.63
C TYR A 70 -17.24 11.73 -0.46
N HIS A 71 -16.18 12.50 -0.18
CA HIS A 71 -16.19 13.96 -0.23
C HIS A 71 -14.84 14.48 -0.73
N PRO A 72 -14.75 15.73 -1.25
CA PRO A 72 -13.51 16.25 -1.85
C PRO A 72 -12.27 16.19 -0.94
N GLY A 73 -12.46 16.36 0.38
CA GLY A 73 -11.39 16.24 1.38
C GLY A 73 -10.73 14.84 1.46
N ILE A 74 -11.39 13.78 0.97
CA ILE A 74 -10.79 12.45 0.85
C ILE A 74 -9.76 12.42 -0.28
N SER A 75 -10.08 13.04 -1.43
CA SER A 75 -9.14 13.15 -2.55
C SER A 75 -7.97 14.09 -2.25
N ASP A 76 -8.16 15.11 -1.40
CA ASP A 76 -7.07 16.01 -0.99
C ASP A 76 -6.01 15.29 -0.13
N GLN A 77 -6.40 14.21 0.55
CA GLN A 77 -5.49 13.36 1.31
C GLN A 77 -4.77 12.32 0.46
N ILE A 78 -5.12 12.18 -0.83
CA ILE A 78 -4.36 11.39 -1.79
C ILE A 78 -3.14 12.23 -2.14
N PRO A 79 -1.97 12.01 -1.51
CA PRO A 79 -0.79 12.68 -2.01
C PRO A 79 -0.55 12.11 -3.41
N LYS A 80 0.17 12.84 -4.26
CA LYS A 80 0.68 12.35 -5.56
C LYS A 80 1.72 11.24 -5.39
N CYS A 81 1.47 10.27 -4.49
CA CYS A 81 2.31 9.15 -4.11
C CYS A 81 2.07 7.92 -5.00
N LEU A 82 1.12 7.98 -5.93
CA LEU A 82 1.18 7.10 -7.09
C LEU A 82 2.46 7.46 -7.86
N PHE A 83 3.36 6.47 -7.98
CA PHE A 83 4.66 6.50 -8.66
C PHE A 83 5.83 7.07 -7.85
N ARG A 84 6.28 6.33 -6.82
CA ARG A 84 7.72 6.31 -6.53
C ARG A 84 8.39 5.45 -7.60
N THR A 85 8.61 6.04 -8.77
CA THR A 85 9.48 5.47 -9.81
C THR A 85 10.93 5.59 -9.37
N GLU A 86 11.34 4.80 -8.38
CA GLU A 86 12.73 4.39 -8.29
C GLU A 86 12.83 3.04 -9.01
N ALA A 87 12.78 3.13 -10.33
CA ALA A 87 13.53 2.23 -11.19
C ALA A 87 14.97 2.75 -11.24
N GLU A 88 15.67 2.77 -10.11
CA GLU A 88 17.12 2.88 -10.14
C GLU A 88 17.65 1.49 -10.47
N GLY A 89 17.92 1.32 -11.76
CA GLY A 89 18.64 0.18 -12.27
C GLY A 89 19.95 0.02 -11.53
N SER A 90 20.30 -1.23 -11.26
CA SER A 90 21.65 -1.63 -10.91
C SER A 90 22.60 -1.12 -12.00
N GLY A 91 23.44 -0.16 -11.65
CA GLY A 91 24.56 0.35 -12.43
C GLY A 91 25.72 0.66 -11.51
#